data_AF-A0A067T9I0-F1
#
_entry.id   AF-A0A067T9I0-F1
#
_cell.length_a   1.000
_cell.length_b   1.000
_cell.length_c   1.000
_cell.angle_alpha   90.00
_cell.angle_beta   90.00
_cell.angle_gamma   90.00
#
_symmetry.space_group_name_H-M   'P 1'
#
loop_
_entity.id
_entity.type
_entity.pdbx_description
1 polymer ?
#
loop_
_entity_poly.entity_id
_entity_poly.type
_entity_poly.pdbx_seq_one_letter_code
_entity_poly.pdbx_strand_id
1 'polypeptide(L)'
;MLDVFVLALPIPVIGTVVRYRATYYPKSKHGQSSSNASIALLPATPLVMDIVPTAKTVKSLPDIEANVGVKVDIASTIVDREGNANAISEAPNFLGVFKKVWKSEGFEGLFKGIFPGLCFSLFFVRGYVSPAPITFLQSTYTILPLNLLYLIFMITTYRFITTPHKIRYSAPRETLRHIFSEYERQHPFWSLHYSGLLLPFVVLICLDFFLVQWLYSLIGNVGPLLNHFDGEEWWKVFNHPVWKEWAKVCAYWLIAIVSTIFLAPADVIITRLAIQPVHGNSEPTEERDVEKLLDAGVIVPTSYLHLTTEQKHYLSFLDCFYRIVEEEGWGVLYRVWFLTFLGCLVPYIR
;
A
#
# COMPACT_ATOMS: atom_id res chain seq x y z
N MET A 1 3.87 -25.22 -15.94
CA MET A 1 3.84 -23.87 -16.58
C MET A 1 2.49 -23.19 -16.41
N LEU A 2 1.36 -23.88 -16.59
CA LEU A 2 0.01 -23.30 -16.41
C LEU A 2 -0.18 -22.63 -15.03
N ASP A 3 0.31 -23.27 -13.95
CA ASP A 3 0.16 -22.73 -12.58
C ASP A 3 0.83 -21.36 -12.39
N VAL A 4 1.98 -21.13 -13.03
CA VAL A 4 2.70 -19.85 -12.95
C VAL A 4 1.90 -18.74 -13.65
N PHE A 5 1.27 -19.04 -14.78
CA PHE A 5 0.40 -18.08 -15.48
C PHE A 5 -0.86 -17.76 -14.66
N VAL A 6 -1.47 -18.78 -14.03
CA VAL A 6 -2.64 -18.58 -13.16
C VAL A 6 -2.28 -17.72 -11.94
N LEU A 7 -1.10 -17.92 -11.35
CA LEU A 7 -0.59 -17.09 -10.25
C LEU A 7 -0.27 -15.64 -10.66
N ALA A 8 0.06 -15.41 -11.94
CA ALA A 8 0.35 -14.08 -12.46
C ALA A 8 -0.90 -13.23 -12.73
N LEU A 9 -2.05 -13.89 -13.00
CA LEU A 9 -3.32 -13.24 -13.33
C LEU A 9 -3.84 -12.27 -12.25
N PRO A 10 -3.80 -12.58 -10.93
CA PRO A 10 -4.28 -11.64 -9.91
C PRO A 10 -3.33 -10.47 -9.63
N ILE A 11 -2.09 -10.48 -10.15
CA ILE A 11 -1.05 -9.51 -9.77
C ILE A 11 -1.46 -8.05 -10.08
N PRO A 12 -2.00 -7.71 -11.26
CA PRO A 12 -2.48 -6.34 -11.54
C PRO A 12 -3.56 -5.86 -10.57
N VAL A 13 -4.45 -6.78 -10.18
CA VAL A 13 -5.53 -6.48 -9.25
C VAL A 13 -4.92 -6.19 -7.88
N ILE A 14 -4.07 -7.08 -7.36
CA ILE A 14 -3.38 -6.90 -6.08
C ILE A 14 -2.57 -5.60 -6.07
N GLY A 15 -1.83 -5.30 -7.13
CA GLY A 15 -1.05 -4.06 -7.26
C GLY A 15 -1.92 -2.80 -7.14
N THR A 16 -3.07 -2.82 -7.80
CA THR A 16 -4.02 -1.70 -7.74
C THR A 16 -4.65 -1.56 -6.36
N VAL A 17 -4.89 -2.68 -5.68
CA VAL A 17 -5.49 -2.72 -4.34
C VAL A 17 -4.57 -2.12 -3.31
N VAL A 18 -3.29 -2.51 -3.34
CA VAL A 18 -2.26 -1.97 -2.46
C VAL A 18 -2.19 -0.45 -2.64
N ARG A 19 -2.13 0.05 -3.89
CA ARG A 19 -2.15 1.49 -4.17
C ARG A 19 -3.42 2.16 -3.67
N TYR A 20 -4.58 1.54 -3.87
CA TYR A 20 -5.86 2.09 -3.44
C TYR A 20 -5.98 2.20 -1.91
N ARG A 21 -5.50 1.21 -1.18
CA ARG A 21 -5.44 1.19 0.29
C ARG A 21 -4.41 2.19 0.84
N ALA A 22 -3.31 2.35 0.12
CA ALA A 22 -2.23 3.27 0.47
C ALA A 22 -2.60 4.75 0.23
N THR A 23 -3.54 5.05 -0.66
CA THR A 23 -3.79 6.44 -1.02
C THR A 23 -4.58 7.15 0.08
N TYR A 24 -4.07 8.30 0.51
CA TYR A 24 -4.65 9.16 1.53
C TYR A 24 -5.67 10.13 0.91
N TYR A 25 -6.85 10.25 1.52
CA TYR A 25 -7.85 11.27 1.16
C TYR A 25 -8.37 11.94 2.42
N PRO A 26 -7.86 13.12 2.79
CA PRO A 26 -8.36 13.81 3.98
C PRO A 26 -9.83 14.14 3.75
N LYS A 27 -10.65 14.01 4.80
CA LYS A 27 -11.99 14.58 4.78
C LYS A 27 -11.84 16.07 4.47
N SER A 28 -12.41 16.51 3.35
CA SER A 28 -12.55 17.94 3.08
C SER A 28 -13.20 18.55 4.31
N LYS A 29 -12.54 19.51 4.97
CA LYS A 29 -13.16 20.35 6.01
C LYS A 29 -14.19 21.28 5.35
N HIS A 30 -15.12 20.73 4.58
CA HIS A 30 -16.30 21.39 4.03
C HIS A 30 -17.20 21.73 5.22
N GLY A 31 -16.96 22.88 5.83
CA GLY A 31 -17.77 23.35 6.95
C GLY A 31 -17.08 24.36 7.86
N GLN A 32 -15.75 24.37 7.93
CA GLN A 32 -15.04 25.51 8.53
C GLN A 32 -14.89 26.59 7.46
N SER A 33 -16.02 27.27 7.21
CA SER A 33 -16.05 28.54 6.51
C SER A 33 -14.94 29.43 7.06
N SER A 34 -14.04 29.84 6.18
CA SER A 34 -12.97 30.81 6.41
C SER A 34 -13.56 32.22 6.66
N SER A 35 -14.51 32.33 7.60
CA SER A 35 -15.18 33.58 7.95
C SER A 35 -14.34 34.44 8.89
N ASN A 36 -13.32 33.89 9.56
CA ASN A 36 -12.61 34.58 10.63
C ASN A 36 -11.08 34.67 10.44
N ALA A 37 -10.54 34.32 9.26
CA ALA A 37 -9.17 34.71 8.91
C ALA A 37 -9.15 36.19 8.48
N SER A 38 -9.67 37.06 9.34
CA SER A 38 -9.33 38.49 9.29
C SER A 38 -7.84 38.56 9.57
N ILE A 39 -7.09 38.81 8.50
CA ILE A 39 -5.67 39.10 8.50
C ILE A 39 -5.44 40.23 9.51
N ALA A 40 -5.04 39.87 10.72
CA ALA A 40 -4.36 40.79 11.62
C ALA A 40 -3.00 41.06 10.97
N LEU A 41 -2.98 42.08 10.10
CA LEU A 41 -1.77 42.75 9.66
C LEU A 41 -0.99 43.14 10.92
N LEU A 42 -0.02 42.31 11.29
CA LEU A 42 1.02 42.70 12.23
C LEU A 42 1.74 43.90 11.60
N PRO A 43 1.83 45.04 12.31
CA PRO A 43 2.57 46.19 11.81
C PRO A 43 4.03 45.80 11.63
N ALA A 44 4.52 45.95 10.40
CA ALA A 44 5.90 45.75 10.05
C ALA A 44 6.80 46.64 10.92
N THR A 45 7.54 46.04 11.85
CA THR A 45 8.70 46.67 12.46
C THR A 45 9.87 46.59 11.46
N PRO A 46 10.43 47.72 11.02
CA PRO A 46 11.61 47.71 10.17
C PRO A 46 12.83 47.29 11.01
N LEU A 47 13.25 46.04 10.87
CA LEU A 47 14.58 45.58 11.31
C LEU A 47 15.60 46.03 10.26
N VAL A 48 16.28 47.14 10.56
CA VAL A 48 17.52 47.54 9.90
C VAL A 48 18.59 46.53 10.28
N MET A 49 18.92 45.61 9.38
CA MET A 49 20.15 44.82 9.45
C MET A 49 21.21 45.50 8.59
N ASP A 50 22.25 46.01 9.22
CA ASP A 50 23.47 46.46 8.57
C ASP A 50 24.20 45.24 7.97
N ILE A 51 24.21 45.17 6.63
CA ILE A 51 25.02 44.21 5.88
C ILE A 51 26.40 44.83 5.67
N VAL A 52 27.40 44.28 6.36
CA VAL A 52 28.83 44.52 6.10
C VAL A 52 29.24 43.70 4.87
N PRO A 53 29.78 44.31 3.79
CA PRO A 53 30.23 43.55 2.64
C PRO A 53 31.69 43.11 2.81
N THR A 54 31.90 41.80 2.99
CA THR A 54 33.24 41.19 2.88
C THR A 54 33.43 40.64 1.47
N ALA A 55 34.14 41.41 0.64
CA ALA A 55 34.53 41.03 -0.71
C ALA A 55 35.59 39.90 -0.67
N LYS A 56 35.27 38.73 -1.24
CA LYS A 56 36.26 37.76 -1.74
C LYS A 56 35.82 37.18 -3.09
N THR A 57 36.43 37.73 -4.13
CA THR A 57 36.94 37.10 -5.36
C THR A 57 36.25 35.81 -5.83
N VAL A 58 35.26 35.97 -6.69
CA VAL A 58 34.74 34.90 -7.57
C VAL A 58 35.63 34.80 -8.80
N LYS A 59 36.27 33.64 -8.98
CA LYS A 59 36.98 33.27 -10.23
C LYS A 59 35.95 32.77 -11.24
N SER A 60 35.94 33.43 -12.39
CA SER A 60 35.24 33.13 -13.65
C SER A 60 35.15 31.64 -13.98
N LEU A 61 33.91 31.14 -14.11
CA LEU A 61 33.55 29.91 -14.82
C LEU A 61 33.09 30.29 -16.25
N PRO A 62 33.39 29.49 -17.28
CA PRO A 62 33.08 29.82 -18.66
C PRO A 62 31.59 29.64 -18.98
N ASP A 63 31.06 30.60 -19.73
CA ASP A 63 29.72 30.61 -20.32
C ASP A 63 29.55 29.42 -21.28
N ILE A 64 28.70 28.47 -20.90
CA ILE A 64 28.16 27.45 -21.82
C ILE A 64 26.76 27.93 -22.22
N GLU A 65 26.69 28.67 -23.33
CA GLU A 65 25.44 28.96 -24.04
C GLU A 65 24.89 27.68 -24.67
N ALA A 66 24.16 26.87 -23.88
CA ALA A 66 23.34 25.79 -24.40
C ALA A 66 21.98 26.37 -24.84
N ASN A 67 21.93 26.78 -26.11
CA ASN A 67 20.74 27.24 -26.81
C ASN A 67 19.81 26.05 -27.10
N VAL A 68 19.10 25.55 -26.08
CA VAL A 68 18.06 24.53 -26.24
C VAL A 68 16.71 25.22 -26.08
N GLY A 69 16.12 25.62 -27.21
CA GLY A 69 14.76 26.13 -27.29
C GLY A 69 13.72 25.04 -27.00
N VAL A 70 13.60 24.62 -25.73
CA VAL A 70 12.37 23.99 -25.25
C VAL A 70 11.54 25.10 -24.64
N LYS A 71 10.63 25.66 -25.45
CA LYS A 71 9.58 26.55 -24.96
C LYS A 71 8.57 25.67 -24.23
N VAL A 72 8.89 25.30 -22.99
CA VAL A 72 7.96 24.61 -22.09
C VAL A 72 6.83 25.60 -21.80
N ASP A 73 5.64 25.30 -22.29
CA ASP A 73 4.42 26.08 -22.02
C ASP A 73 4.04 25.92 -20.54
N ILE A 74 4.73 26.66 -19.67
CA ILE A 74 4.47 26.72 -18.23
C ILE A 74 3.03 27.23 -17.97
N ALA A 75 2.48 28.03 -18.89
CA ALA A 75 1.15 28.60 -18.77
C ALA A 75 0.03 27.55 -18.87
N SER A 76 0.14 26.52 -19.73
CA SER A 76 -0.89 25.48 -19.83
C SER A 76 -0.94 24.59 -18.60
N THR A 77 0.19 24.35 -17.95
CA THR A 77 0.28 23.52 -16.74
C THR A 77 -0.29 24.20 -15.51
N ILE A 78 -0.29 25.54 -15.47
CA ILE A 78 -0.86 26.33 -14.37
C ILE A 78 -2.40 26.42 -14.52
N VAL A 79 -2.90 26.59 -15.74
CA VAL A 79 -4.35 26.69 -16.00
C VAL A 79 -5.08 25.35 -15.75
N ASP A 80 -4.45 24.22 -16.07
CA ASP A 80 -4.98 22.89 -15.70
C ASP A 80 -4.97 22.63 -14.17
N ARG A 81 -4.16 23.38 -13.42
CA ARG A 81 -4.02 23.24 -11.96
C ARG A 81 -5.14 23.96 -11.20
N GLU A 82 -5.60 25.11 -11.69
CA GLU A 82 -6.69 25.88 -11.05
C GLU A 82 -8.08 25.37 -11.43
N GLY A 83 -8.30 24.96 -12.68
CA GLY A 83 -9.59 24.41 -13.11
C GLY A 83 -9.94 23.06 -12.47
N ASN A 84 -8.93 22.29 -12.08
CA ASN A 84 -9.10 20.96 -11.49
C ASN A 84 -9.06 20.97 -9.94
N ALA A 85 -8.69 22.10 -9.31
CA ALA A 85 -8.64 22.23 -7.84
C ALA A 85 -10.04 22.09 -7.19
N ASN A 86 -11.10 22.43 -7.93
CA ASN A 86 -12.48 22.33 -7.45
C ASN A 86 -13.13 20.96 -7.69
N ALA A 87 -12.49 20.05 -8.45
CA ALA A 87 -12.97 18.69 -8.65
C ALA A 87 -12.48 17.70 -7.55
N ILE A 88 -11.74 18.17 -6.55
CA ILE A 88 -10.93 17.35 -5.62
C ILE A 88 -11.63 17.08 -4.28
N SER A 89 -12.88 16.63 -4.29
CA SER A 89 -13.52 16.16 -3.03
C SER A 89 -13.98 14.72 -3.08
N GLU A 90 -14.11 14.11 -4.26
CA GLU A 90 -14.60 12.75 -4.33
C GLU A 90 -13.45 11.77 -4.26
N ALA A 91 -13.45 10.94 -3.21
CA ALA A 91 -12.49 9.85 -3.09
C ALA A 91 -12.59 8.98 -4.37
N PRO A 92 -11.50 8.79 -5.12
CA PRO A 92 -11.57 8.07 -6.37
C PRO A 92 -11.99 6.63 -6.10
N ASN A 93 -12.70 6.05 -7.06
CA ASN A 93 -13.03 4.64 -7.02
C ASN A 93 -11.80 3.78 -7.35
N PHE A 94 -11.84 2.51 -6.97
CA PHE A 94 -10.80 1.52 -7.31
C PHE A 94 -10.46 1.53 -8.81
N LEU A 95 -11.47 1.56 -9.68
CA LEU A 95 -11.29 1.66 -11.13
C LEU A 95 -10.68 2.99 -11.57
N GLY A 96 -10.92 4.07 -10.82
CA GLY A 96 -10.27 5.36 -11.03
C GLY A 96 -8.77 5.28 -10.80
N VAL A 97 -8.35 4.64 -9.70
CA VAL A 97 -6.93 4.38 -9.44
C VAL A 97 -6.33 3.45 -10.49
N PHE A 98 -7.03 2.37 -10.88
CA PHE A 98 -6.59 1.48 -11.97
C PHE A 98 -6.34 2.23 -13.28
N LYS A 99 -7.35 2.98 -13.74
CA LYS A 99 -7.29 3.76 -14.98
C LYS A 99 -6.18 4.81 -14.92
N LYS A 100 -5.99 5.42 -13.76
CA LYS A 100 -4.93 6.41 -13.53
C LYS A 100 -3.55 5.77 -13.67
N VAL A 101 -3.29 4.65 -13.00
CA VAL A 101 -2.02 3.91 -13.10
C VAL A 101 -1.76 3.45 -14.53
N TRP A 102 -2.79 2.92 -15.20
CA TRP A 102 -2.69 2.55 -16.62
C TRP A 102 -2.30 3.74 -17.50
N LYS A 103 -2.93 4.90 -17.30
CA LYS A 103 -2.64 6.11 -18.10
C LYS A 103 -1.26 6.70 -17.79
N SER A 104 -0.83 6.68 -16.54
CA SER A 104 0.42 7.35 -16.11
C SER A 104 1.66 6.46 -16.27
N GLU A 105 1.55 5.17 -15.99
CA GLU A 105 2.68 4.23 -15.96
C GLU A 105 2.60 3.15 -17.04
N GLY A 106 1.46 3.03 -17.72
CA GLY A 106 1.23 1.98 -18.72
C GLY A 106 1.06 0.60 -18.10
N PHE A 107 1.28 -0.42 -18.94
CA PHE A 107 1.21 -1.83 -18.54
C PHE A 107 2.26 -2.18 -17.48
N GLU A 108 3.46 -1.61 -17.58
CA GLU A 108 4.56 -1.85 -16.65
C GLU A 108 4.18 -1.46 -15.20
N GLY A 109 3.44 -0.37 -15.02
CA GLY A 109 2.97 0.08 -13.71
C GLY A 109 2.02 -0.90 -13.02
N LEU A 110 1.12 -1.54 -13.79
CA LEU A 110 0.20 -2.55 -13.24
C LEU A 110 0.93 -3.82 -12.78
N PHE A 111 2.04 -4.17 -13.43
CA PHE A 111 2.77 -5.40 -13.18
C PHE A 111 4.05 -5.21 -12.36
N LYS A 112 4.24 -4.05 -11.71
CA LYS A 112 5.36 -3.81 -10.79
C LYS A 112 5.49 -4.90 -9.72
N GLY A 113 4.37 -5.41 -9.22
CA GLY A 113 4.34 -6.49 -8.22
C GLY A 113 4.77 -7.88 -8.72
N ILE A 114 4.91 -8.11 -10.04
CA ILE A 114 5.28 -9.44 -10.56
C ILE A 114 6.61 -9.89 -9.98
N PHE A 115 7.64 -9.05 -10.07
CA PHE A 115 8.99 -9.47 -9.74
C PHE A 115 9.12 -9.93 -8.28
N PRO A 116 8.73 -9.13 -7.27
CA PRO A 116 8.79 -9.60 -5.89
C PRO A 116 7.80 -10.76 -5.62
N GLY A 117 6.65 -10.81 -6.29
CA GLY A 117 5.69 -11.90 -6.18
C GLY A 117 6.20 -13.24 -6.73
N LEU A 118 6.93 -13.23 -7.85
CA LEU A 118 7.57 -14.42 -8.41
C LEU A 118 8.72 -14.87 -7.51
N CYS A 119 9.57 -13.95 -7.05
CA CYS A 119 10.62 -14.25 -6.07
C CYS A 119 10.01 -14.92 -4.83
N PHE A 120 8.96 -14.30 -4.27
CA PHE A 120 8.19 -14.86 -3.16
C PHE A 120 7.71 -16.28 -3.48
N SER A 121 7.03 -16.49 -4.60
CA SER A 121 6.55 -17.82 -4.98
C SER A 121 7.70 -18.84 -5.06
N LEU A 122 8.87 -18.48 -5.60
CA LEU A 122 10.01 -19.39 -5.69
C LEU A 122 10.57 -19.79 -4.33
N PHE A 123 10.64 -18.86 -3.38
CA PHE A 123 11.10 -19.14 -2.01
C PHE A 123 10.10 -20.01 -1.24
N PHE A 124 8.79 -19.80 -1.47
CA PHE A 124 7.74 -20.38 -0.65
C PHE A 124 7.08 -21.65 -1.25
N VAL A 125 7.25 -21.91 -2.56
CA VAL A 125 6.78 -23.14 -3.25
C VAL A 125 7.30 -24.44 -2.62
N ARG A 126 8.47 -24.41 -1.97
CA ARG A 126 9.14 -25.62 -1.44
C ARG A 126 8.87 -25.94 0.03
N GLY A 127 8.06 -25.17 0.75
CA GLY A 127 7.85 -25.47 2.17
C GLY A 127 6.96 -24.53 2.96
N TYR A 128 6.40 -23.48 2.35
CA TYR A 128 5.47 -22.61 3.05
C TYR A 128 4.06 -22.97 2.64
N VAL A 129 3.47 -23.79 3.50
CA VAL A 129 2.04 -23.69 3.74
C VAL A 129 1.83 -22.27 4.28
N SER A 130 0.80 -21.58 3.76
CA SER A 130 0.21 -20.37 4.34
C SER A 130 0.37 -20.33 5.87
N PRO A 131 0.33 -19.18 6.56
CA PRO A 131 0.28 -19.12 8.03
C PRO A 131 -1.05 -19.69 8.59
N ALA A 132 -1.59 -20.73 7.97
CA ALA A 132 -2.56 -21.65 8.45
C ALA A 132 -2.10 -22.20 9.82
N PRO A 133 -2.95 -22.08 10.84
CA PRO A 133 -2.71 -22.56 12.19
C PRO A 133 -2.31 -24.04 12.32
N ILE A 134 -2.81 -24.90 11.42
CA ILE A 134 -2.53 -26.34 11.45
C ILE A 134 -1.02 -26.59 11.32
N THR A 135 -0.35 -25.78 10.50
CA THR A 135 1.11 -25.85 10.40
C THR A 135 1.81 -25.28 11.63
N PHE A 136 1.26 -24.24 12.27
CA PHE A 136 1.88 -23.57 13.43
C PHE A 136 2.19 -24.53 14.57
N LEU A 137 1.31 -25.51 14.83
CA LEU A 137 1.50 -26.52 15.87
C LEU A 137 2.54 -27.59 15.51
N GLN A 138 2.79 -27.83 14.23
CA GLN A 138 3.70 -28.90 13.79
C GLN A 138 5.17 -28.46 13.77
N SER A 139 5.47 -27.17 13.59
CA SER A 139 6.86 -26.71 13.49
C SER A 139 7.08 -25.24 13.83
N THR A 140 6.91 -24.86 15.10
CA THR A 140 7.15 -23.50 15.59
C THR A 140 8.52 -22.95 15.17
N TYR A 141 9.56 -23.79 15.18
CA TYR A 141 10.94 -23.40 14.84
C TYR A 141 11.15 -23.05 13.37
N THR A 142 10.39 -23.63 12.45
CA THR A 142 10.49 -23.29 11.02
C THR A 142 9.54 -22.15 10.66
N ILE A 143 8.42 -22.03 11.36
CA ILE A 143 7.34 -21.12 11.00
C ILE A 143 7.63 -19.68 11.41
N LEU A 144 8.24 -19.46 12.57
CA LEU A 144 8.62 -18.11 13.00
C LEU A 144 9.58 -17.44 11.99
N PRO A 145 10.74 -18.04 11.61
CA PRO A 145 11.65 -17.41 10.65
C PRO A 145 11.02 -17.26 9.26
N LEU A 146 10.17 -18.20 8.82
CA LEU A 146 9.47 -18.07 7.54
C LEU A 146 8.44 -16.93 7.54
N ASN A 147 7.73 -16.71 8.65
CA ASN A 147 6.81 -15.57 8.79
C ASN A 147 7.54 -14.23 8.86
N LEU A 148 8.71 -14.18 9.52
CA LEU A 148 9.55 -12.99 9.50
C LEU A 148 10.02 -12.67 8.08
N LEU A 149 10.47 -13.69 7.35
CA LEU A 149 10.86 -13.57 5.96
C LEU A 149 9.69 -13.12 5.07
N TYR A 150 8.50 -13.70 5.28
CA TYR A 150 7.26 -13.30 4.61
C TYR A 150 6.99 -11.81 4.79
N LEU A 151 7.13 -11.29 6.01
CA LEU A 151 6.87 -9.90 6.33
C LEU A 151 7.86 -8.96 5.62
N ILE A 152 9.15 -9.32 5.53
CA ILE A 152 10.15 -8.57 4.74
C ILE A 152 9.78 -8.54 3.26
N PHE A 153 9.38 -9.68 2.69
CA PHE A 153 8.92 -9.75 1.30
C PHE A 153 7.66 -8.92 1.07
N MET A 154 6.71 -8.94 2.00
CA MET A 154 5.47 -8.18 1.91
C MET A 154 5.75 -6.67 1.91
N ILE A 155 6.59 -6.16 2.83
CA ILE A 155 7.03 -4.75 2.82
C ILE A 155 7.66 -4.39 1.48
N THR A 156 8.61 -5.22 1.03
CA THR A 156 9.33 -5.00 -0.23
C THR A 156 8.34 -4.93 -1.39
N THR A 157 7.39 -5.86 -1.45
CA THR A 157 6.37 -5.94 -2.50
C THR A 157 5.47 -4.72 -2.50
N TYR A 158 4.96 -4.32 -1.33
CA TYR A 158 4.06 -3.17 -1.22
C TYR A 158 4.75 -1.87 -1.62
N ARG A 159 5.98 -1.66 -1.17
CA ARG A 159 6.75 -0.47 -1.56
C ARG A 159 7.07 -0.45 -3.05
N PHE A 160 7.47 -1.59 -3.62
CA PHE A 160 7.71 -1.73 -5.06
C PHE A 160 6.46 -1.41 -5.88
N ILE A 161 5.29 -1.84 -5.41
CA ILE A 161 4.00 -1.55 -6.04
C ILE A 161 3.66 -0.06 -5.95
N THR A 162 3.93 0.60 -4.82
CA THR A 162 3.56 2.01 -4.60
C THR A 162 4.59 3.02 -5.09
N THR A 163 5.80 2.60 -5.45
CA THR A 163 6.82 3.50 -6.01
C THR A 163 6.31 4.16 -7.30
N PRO A 164 6.28 5.51 -7.39
CA PRO A 164 5.81 6.21 -8.59
C PRO A 164 6.78 6.10 -9.77
N HIS A 165 8.07 5.92 -9.49
CA HIS A 165 9.10 5.87 -10.52
C HIS A 165 8.99 4.65 -11.43
N LYS A 166 9.39 4.80 -12.69
CA LYS A 166 9.54 3.70 -13.64
C LYS A 166 10.72 2.84 -13.20
N ILE A 167 10.49 1.56 -12.99
CA ILE A 167 11.49 0.68 -12.38
C ILE A 167 12.32 0.02 -13.47
N ARG A 168 13.63 0.26 -13.47
CA ARG A 168 14.56 -0.42 -14.37
C ARG A 168 14.91 -1.78 -13.79
N TYR A 169 14.23 -2.83 -14.23
CA TYR A 169 14.49 -4.21 -13.79
C TYR A 169 15.93 -4.68 -14.03
N SER A 170 16.64 -4.08 -14.99
CA SER A 170 18.06 -4.35 -15.26
C SER A 170 19.01 -3.81 -14.18
N ALA A 171 18.57 -2.86 -13.35
CA ALA A 171 19.35 -2.23 -12.31
C ALA A 171 18.69 -2.43 -10.92
N PRO A 172 18.65 -3.68 -10.40
CA PRO A 172 17.98 -3.98 -9.14
C PRO A 172 18.60 -3.22 -7.96
N ARG A 173 19.91 -2.95 -8.00
CA ARG A 173 20.60 -2.20 -6.94
C ARG A 173 20.12 -0.74 -6.87
N GLU A 174 19.97 -0.07 -8.01
CA GLU A 174 19.43 1.30 -8.07
C GLU A 174 17.98 1.32 -7.63
N THR A 175 17.19 0.34 -8.08
CA THR A 175 15.80 0.18 -7.67
C THR A 175 15.67 0.02 -6.15
N LEU A 176 16.48 -0.84 -5.53
CA LEU A 176 16.47 -1.00 -4.07
C LEU A 176 16.91 0.27 -3.34
N ARG A 177 17.84 1.06 -3.91
CA ARG A 177 18.22 2.36 -3.35
C ARG A 177 17.09 3.39 -3.39
N HIS A 178 16.23 3.33 -4.40
CA HIS A 178 15.05 4.19 -4.50
C HIS A 178 13.88 3.75 -3.63
N ILE A 179 13.77 2.44 -3.35
CA ILE A 179 12.66 1.88 -2.56
C ILE A 179 12.94 1.96 -1.05
N PHE A 180 14.20 1.78 -0.66
CA PHE A 180 14.62 1.74 0.74
C PHE A 180 15.53 2.92 1.06
N SER A 181 15.21 3.59 2.16
CA SER A 181 16.04 4.67 2.68
C SER A 181 17.44 4.15 2.99
N GLU A 182 18.44 5.05 3.02
CA GLU A 182 19.81 4.65 3.39
C GLU A 182 19.87 3.96 4.75
N TYR A 183 19.06 4.44 5.70
CA TYR A 183 18.93 3.86 7.03
C TYR A 183 18.40 2.41 6.99
N GLU A 184 17.33 2.16 6.23
CA GLU A 184 16.75 0.82 6.10
C GLU A 184 17.68 -0.16 5.40
N ARG A 185 18.48 0.32 4.43
CA ARG A 185 19.49 -0.52 3.75
C ARG A 185 20.60 -0.97 4.70
N GLN A 186 20.96 -0.14 5.67
CA GLN A 186 21.95 -0.49 6.70
C GLN A 186 21.34 -1.39 7.79
N HIS A 187 20.04 -1.25 8.05
CA HIS A 187 19.34 -1.96 9.13
C HIS A 187 17.99 -2.56 8.68
N PRO A 188 17.98 -3.61 7.82
CA PRO A 188 16.75 -4.13 7.22
C PRO A 188 15.75 -4.66 8.26
N PHE A 189 16.23 -5.28 9.33
CA PHE A 189 15.37 -5.82 10.39
C PHE A 189 14.80 -4.75 11.33
N TRP A 190 15.47 -3.61 11.47
CA TRP A 190 14.97 -2.51 12.31
C TRP A 190 13.75 -1.82 11.67
N SER A 191 13.63 -1.88 10.34
CA SER A 191 12.43 -1.39 9.65
C SER A 191 11.16 -2.08 10.17
N LEU A 192 11.25 -3.36 10.56
CA LEU A 192 10.12 -4.14 11.09
C LEU A 192 9.69 -3.67 12.48
N HIS A 193 10.67 -3.30 13.30
CA HIS A 193 10.43 -2.84 14.67
C HIS A 193 9.89 -1.40 14.66
N TYR A 194 10.51 -0.50 13.90
CA TYR A 194 10.13 0.92 13.87
C TYR A 194 8.82 1.20 13.15
N SER A 195 8.48 0.43 12.12
CA SER A 195 7.19 0.57 11.43
C SER A 195 6.00 0.17 12.30
N GLY A 196 6.22 -0.48 13.45
CA GLY A 196 5.14 -1.03 14.26
C GLY A 196 4.34 -2.11 13.55
N LEU A 197 4.85 -2.68 12.45
CA LEU A 197 4.17 -3.64 11.58
C LEU A 197 4.06 -5.04 12.19
N LEU A 198 4.93 -5.37 13.14
CA LEU A 198 4.92 -6.67 13.83
C LEU A 198 3.61 -6.90 14.58
N LEU A 199 3.12 -5.90 15.32
CA LEU A 199 1.89 -6.00 16.11
C LEU A 199 0.65 -6.29 15.25
N PRO A 200 0.31 -5.52 14.19
CA PRO A 200 -0.83 -5.82 13.35
C PRO A 200 -0.70 -7.14 12.62
N PHE A 201 0.51 -7.54 12.25
CA PHE A 201 0.73 -8.85 11.64
C PHE A 201 0.43 -10.00 12.61
N VAL A 202 0.85 -9.88 13.87
CA VAL A 202 0.46 -10.83 14.92
C VAL A 202 -1.04 -10.80 15.17
N VAL A 203 -1.67 -9.61 15.20
CA VAL A 203 -3.13 -9.50 15.31
C VAL A 203 -3.83 -10.19 14.15
N LEU A 204 -3.33 -10.05 12.91
CA LEU A 204 -3.87 -10.74 11.74
C LEU A 204 -3.78 -12.26 11.88
N ILE A 205 -2.61 -12.79 12.28
CA ILE A 205 -2.42 -14.22 12.56
C ILE A 205 -3.37 -14.68 13.67
N CYS A 206 -3.53 -13.91 14.73
CA CYS A 206 -4.45 -14.22 15.82
C CYS A 206 -5.92 -14.18 15.37
N LEU A 207 -6.32 -13.23 14.53
CA LEU A 207 -7.67 -13.19 13.98
C LEU A 207 -7.91 -14.39 13.07
N ASP A 208 -6.97 -14.73 12.20
CA ASP A 208 -7.10 -15.93 11.36
C ASP A 208 -7.16 -17.22 12.22
N PHE A 209 -6.30 -17.33 13.24
CA PHE A 209 -6.28 -18.48 14.14
C PHE A 209 -7.55 -18.58 14.98
N PHE A 210 -7.89 -17.54 15.73
CA PHE A 210 -8.93 -17.60 16.75
C PHE A 210 -10.32 -17.26 16.23
N LEU A 211 -10.46 -16.44 15.20
CA LEU A 211 -11.78 -16.10 14.66
C LEU A 211 -12.12 -17.05 13.52
N VAL A 212 -11.28 -17.08 12.48
CA VAL A 212 -11.60 -17.79 11.24
C VAL A 212 -11.69 -19.29 11.53
N GLN A 213 -10.66 -19.92 12.11
CA GLN A 213 -10.71 -21.35 12.38
C GLN A 213 -11.73 -21.76 13.43
N TRP A 214 -11.93 -20.94 14.44
CA TRP A 214 -12.96 -21.21 15.45
C TRP A 214 -14.34 -21.24 14.79
N LEU A 215 -14.69 -20.22 13.99
CA LEU A 215 -15.92 -20.19 13.23
C LEU A 215 -16.05 -21.41 12.30
N TYR A 216 -14.96 -21.84 11.66
CA TYR A 216 -14.94 -23.06 10.86
C TYR A 216 -15.24 -24.31 11.68
N SER A 217 -14.58 -24.47 12.83
CA SER A 217 -14.77 -25.62 13.71
C SER A 217 -16.20 -25.72 14.24
N LEU A 218 -16.90 -24.59 14.41
CA LEU A 218 -18.30 -24.55 14.81
C LEU A 218 -19.24 -25.11 13.75
N ILE A 219 -18.94 -24.92 12.46
CA ILE A 219 -19.73 -25.50 11.35
C ILE A 219 -19.45 -27.01 11.19
N GLY A 220 -18.30 -27.48 11.68
CA GLY A 220 -17.84 -28.86 11.58
C GLY A 220 -17.01 -29.12 10.31
N ASN A 221 -16.35 -30.29 10.27
CA ASN A 221 -15.59 -30.76 9.10
C ASN A 221 -16.55 -31.04 7.94
N VAL A 222 -16.97 -30.02 7.21
CA VAL A 222 -17.50 -30.24 5.86
C VAL A 222 -16.25 -30.46 5.01
N GLY A 223 -16.12 -31.66 4.46
CA GLY A 223 -15.09 -31.93 3.47
C GLY A 223 -15.21 -30.95 2.29
N PRO A 224 -14.20 -30.88 1.40
CA PRO A 224 -14.24 -30.01 0.23
C PRO A 224 -15.56 -30.26 -0.51
N LEU A 225 -16.32 -29.19 -0.75
CA LEU A 225 -17.62 -29.27 -1.42
C LEU A 225 -17.49 -30.06 -2.74
N LEU A 226 -16.34 -29.92 -3.40
CA LEU A 226 -15.96 -30.59 -4.65
C LEU A 226 -15.65 -32.09 -4.51
N ASN A 227 -15.19 -32.59 -3.37
CA ASN A 227 -14.87 -34.01 -3.21
C ASN A 227 -16.11 -34.91 -3.21
N HIS A 228 -17.30 -34.32 -3.00
CA HIS A 228 -18.56 -35.06 -3.10
C HIS A 228 -19.16 -35.07 -4.53
N PHE A 229 -18.57 -34.32 -5.47
CA PHE A 229 -19.06 -34.24 -6.85
C PHE A 229 -18.40 -35.25 -7.82
N ASP A 230 -17.45 -36.06 -7.37
CA ASP A 230 -16.68 -36.98 -8.22
C ASP A 230 -17.34 -38.37 -8.46
N GLY A 231 -18.63 -38.52 -8.13
CA GLY A 231 -19.39 -39.75 -8.38
C GLY A 231 -20.49 -39.55 -9.43
N GLU A 232 -20.74 -40.57 -10.26
CA GLU A 232 -21.81 -40.70 -11.30
C GLU A 232 -23.26 -40.37 -10.86
N GLU A 233 -23.47 -39.86 -9.64
CA GLU A 233 -24.77 -39.62 -9.01
C GLU A 233 -25.07 -38.13 -8.77
N TRP A 234 -24.52 -37.20 -9.55
CA TRP A 234 -24.83 -35.76 -9.43
C TRP A 234 -26.34 -35.45 -9.54
N TRP A 235 -27.10 -36.29 -10.25
CA TRP A 235 -28.56 -36.19 -10.33
C TRP A 235 -29.29 -36.52 -9.02
N LYS A 236 -28.69 -37.32 -8.11
CA LYS A 236 -29.28 -37.59 -6.80
C LYS A 236 -29.17 -36.40 -5.83
N VAL A 237 -28.30 -35.43 -6.12
CA VAL A 237 -28.21 -34.15 -5.39
C VAL A 237 -29.50 -33.33 -5.53
N PHE A 238 -30.21 -33.44 -6.65
CA PHE A 238 -31.49 -32.76 -6.85
C PHE A 238 -32.65 -33.37 -6.03
N ASN A 239 -32.54 -34.63 -5.60
CA ASN A 239 -33.54 -35.32 -4.79
C ASN A 239 -33.15 -35.45 -3.30
N HIS A 240 -31.91 -35.14 -2.93
CA HIS A 240 -31.50 -34.98 -1.54
C HIS A 240 -32.14 -33.69 -0.98
N PRO A 241 -32.38 -33.53 0.34
CA PRO A 241 -32.87 -32.27 0.92
C PRO A 241 -31.90 -31.12 0.64
N VAL A 242 -32.07 -30.50 -0.53
CA VAL A 242 -31.31 -29.38 -1.12
C VAL A 242 -31.03 -28.32 -0.06
N TRP A 243 -31.98 -28.10 0.85
CA TRP A 243 -31.89 -27.16 1.96
C TRP A 243 -30.67 -27.35 2.87
N LYS A 244 -30.21 -28.58 3.14
CA LYS A 244 -29.07 -28.82 4.04
C LYS A 244 -27.76 -28.36 3.43
N GLU A 245 -27.55 -28.58 2.13
CA GLU A 245 -26.32 -28.16 1.46
C GLU A 245 -26.31 -26.65 1.20
N TRP A 246 -27.44 -26.06 0.79
CA TRP A 246 -27.55 -24.61 0.69
C TRP A 246 -27.37 -23.91 2.03
N ALA A 247 -27.88 -24.48 3.13
CA ALA A 247 -27.65 -23.92 4.47
C ALA A 247 -26.14 -23.88 4.83
N LYS A 248 -25.37 -24.91 4.46
CA LYS A 248 -23.91 -24.91 4.66
C LYS A 248 -23.22 -23.87 3.79
N VAL A 249 -23.58 -23.77 2.51
CA VAL A 249 -23.04 -22.74 1.61
C VAL A 249 -23.33 -21.35 2.17
N CYS A 250 -24.57 -21.07 2.58
CA CYS A 250 -24.96 -19.81 3.21
C CYS A 250 -24.17 -19.55 4.50
N ALA A 251 -23.95 -20.57 5.34
CA ALA A 251 -23.17 -20.44 6.55
C ALA A 251 -21.70 -20.10 6.26
N TYR A 252 -21.12 -20.65 5.20
CA TYR A 252 -19.76 -20.31 4.75
C TYR A 252 -19.63 -18.90 4.20
N TRP A 253 -20.62 -18.45 3.42
CA TRP A 253 -20.69 -17.05 3.00
C TRP A 253 -20.77 -16.12 4.22
N LEU A 254 -21.57 -16.47 5.22
CA LEU A 254 -21.71 -15.70 6.45
C LEU A 254 -20.41 -15.66 7.25
N ILE A 255 -19.71 -16.78 7.41
CA ILE A 255 -18.37 -16.79 8.04
C ILE A 255 -17.43 -15.87 7.28
N ALA A 256 -17.33 -16.01 5.95
CA ALA A 256 -16.44 -15.18 5.15
C ALA A 256 -16.77 -13.69 5.28
N ILE A 257 -18.04 -13.31 5.36
CA ILE A 257 -18.47 -11.93 5.64
C ILE A 257 -18.00 -11.49 7.02
N VAL A 258 -18.27 -12.28 8.07
CA VAL A 258 -17.87 -11.97 9.45
C VAL A 258 -16.37 -11.82 9.56
N SER A 259 -15.60 -12.78 9.04
CA SER A 259 -14.13 -12.71 8.99
C SER A 259 -13.63 -11.46 8.27
N THR A 260 -14.27 -11.09 7.15
CA THR A 260 -13.89 -9.89 6.40
C THR A 260 -14.09 -8.60 7.19
N ILE A 261 -15.12 -8.52 8.01
CA ILE A 261 -15.38 -7.34 8.86
C ILE A 261 -14.18 -7.07 9.79
N PHE A 262 -13.53 -8.12 10.30
CA PHE A 262 -12.36 -7.98 11.17
C PHE A 262 -11.03 -7.89 10.41
N LEU A 263 -10.88 -8.66 9.33
CA LEU A 263 -9.62 -8.73 8.57
C LEU A 263 -9.39 -7.51 7.68
N ALA A 264 -10.43 -6.93 7.07
CA ALA A 264 -10.25 -5.82 6.12
C ALA A 264 -9.63 -4.57 6.76
N PRO A 265 -10.06 -4.10 7.96
CA PRO A 265 -9.38 -3.00 8.65
C PRO A 265 -7.92 -3.30 8.96
N ALA A 266 -7.61 -4.52 9.42
CA ALA A 266 -6.25 -4.94 9.72
C ALA A 266 -5.37 -4.90 8.47
N ASP A 267 -5.85 -5.40 7.33
CA ASP A 267 -5.13 -5.38 6.06
C ASP A 267 -4.80 -3.94 5.60
N VAL A 268 -5.76 -3.01 5.75
CA VAL A 268 -5.54 -1.60 5.37
C VAL A 268 -4.45 -0.97 6.23
N ILE A 269 -4.47 -1.21 7.54
CA ILE A 269 -3.47 -0.69 8.48
C ILE A 269 -2.09 -1.30 8.19
N ILE A 270 -2.01 -2.62 7.99
CA ILE A 270 -0.78 -3.32 7.59
C ILE A 270 -0.20 -2.71 6.31
N THR A 271 -1.06 -2.48 5.32
CA THR A 271 -0.63 -1.90 4.03
C THR A 271 -0.01 -0.52 4.24
N ARG A 272 -0.64 0.34 5.05
CA ARG A 272 -0.14 1.70 5.32
C ARG A 272 1.16 1.71 6.12
N LEU A 273 1.25 0.89 7.15
CA LEU A 273 2.47 0.77 7.97
C LEU A 273 3.64 0.19 7.18
N ALA A 274 3.40 -0.78 6.29
CA ALA A 274 4.43 -1.38 5.45
C ALA A 274 4.99 -0.40 4.40
N ILE A 275 4.17 0.52 3.91
CA ILE A 275 4.57 1.50 2.90
C ILE A 275 5.34 2.68 3.51
N GLN A 276 5.11 2.98 4.78
CA GLN A 276 5.79 4.07 5.47
C GLN A 276 7.32 3.89 5.44
N PRO A 277 8.09 4.83 4.87
CA PRO A 277 9.54 4.79 4.95
C PRO A 277 10.01 5.06 6.38
N VAL A 278 11.03 4.34 6.83
CA VAL A 278 11.66 4.57 8.12
C VAL A 278 12.82 5.54 7.92
N HIS A 279 12.66 6.74 8.48
CA HIS A 279 13.73 7.72 8.61
C HIS A 279 14.38 7.54 9.99
N GLY A 280 15.71 7.46 10.03
CA GLY A 280 16.43 7.58 11.29
C GLY A 280 16.30 9.00 11.86
N ASN A 281 16.77 9.22 13.09
CA ASN A 281 16.82 10.56 13.70
C ASN A 281 17.73 11.56 12.97
N SER A 282 18.39 11.14 11.89
CA SER A 282 19.09 12.03 10.97
C SER A 282 18.06 12.91 10.25
N GLU A 283 18.12 14.22 10.46
CA GLU A 283 17.33 15.19 9.70
C GLU A 283 17.38 14.85 8.20
N PRO A 284 16.23 14.87 7.50
CA PRO A 284 16.10 14.38 6.14
C PRO A 284 17.03 15.15 5.21
N THR A 285 18.18 14.56 4.91
CA THR A 285 19.14 15.13 3.96
C THR A 285 18.59 15.06 2.53
N GLU A 286 17.64 14.14 2.27
CA GLU A 286 16.97 13.99 0.97
C GLU A 286 16.01 15.15 0.63
N GLU A 287 15.42 15.85 1.61
CA GLU A 287 14.64 17.05 1.33
C GLU A 287 15.52 18.13 0.69
N ARG A 288 16.79 18.25 1.10
CA ARG A 288 17.74 19.17 0.46
C ARG A 288 18.04 18.82 -0.99
N ASP A 289 17.95 17.55 -1.38
CA ASP A 289 18.26 17.14 -2.76
C ASP A 289 17.04 17.29 -3.68
N VAL A 290 15.82 17.10 -3.15
CA VAL A 290 14.59 17.44 -3.89
C VAL A 290 14.45 18.95 -4.05
N GLU A 291 14.76 19.73 -3.01
CA GLU A 291 14.77 21.19 -3.07
C GLU A 291 15.81 21.70 -4.08
N LYS A 292 17.03 21.14 -4.09
CA LYS A 292 18.02 21.45 -5.14
C LYS A 292 17.57 21.07 -6.56
N LEU A 293 16.80 20.00 -6.73
CA LEU A 293 16.26 19.61 -8.04
C LEU A 293 15.10 20.50 -8.48
N LEU A 294 14.27 20.96 -7.53
CA LEU A 294 13.24 21.96 -7.76
C LEU A 294 13.87 23.32 -8.13
N ASP A 295 14.93 23.72 -7.42
CA ASP A 295 15.74 24.90 -7.74
C ASP A 295 16.42 24.78 -9.11
N ALA A 296 16.77 23.56 -9.53
CA ALA A 296 17.30 23.28 -10.87
C ALA A 296 16.20 23.25 -11.97
N GLY A 297 14.94 23.57 -11.65
CA GLY A 297 13.84 23.59 -12.60
C GLY A 297 13.42 22.22 -13.13
N VAL A 298 13.86 21.13 -12.48
CA VAL A 298 13.46 19.78 -12.86
C VAL A 298 12.03 19.57 -12.38
N ILE A 299 11.09 19.52 -13.31
CA ILE A 299 9.68 19.20 -13.04
C ILE A 299 9.63 17.75 -12.57
N VAL A 300 9.65 17.54 -11.25
CA VAL A 300 9.45 16.21 -10.66
C VAL A 300 8.00 15.82 -10.96
N PRO A 301 7.74 14.68 -11.64
CA PRO A 301 6.40 14.24 -11.93
C PRO A 301 5.64 14.12 -10.60
N THR A 302 4.45 14.72 -10.54
CA THR A 302 3.60 14.71 -9.35
C THR A 302 3.38 13.27 -8.88
N SER A 303 4.07 12.89 -7.80
CA SER A 303 3.94 11.58 -7.18
C SER A 303 2.46 11.35 -6.85
N TYR A 304 1.87 10.33 -7.48
CA TYR A 304 0.44 10.05 -7.41
C TYR A 304 0.00 9.48 -6.06
N LEU A 305 0.92 8.93 -5.28
CA LEU A 305 0.73 8.83 -3.84
C LEU A 305 1.12 10.19 -3.26
N HIS A 306 0.11 10.97 -2.90
CA HIS A 306 0.20 11.89 -1.76
C HIS A 306 0.38 11.04 -0.48
N LEU A 307 1.44 10.23 -0.41
CA LEU A 307 2.15 10.03 0.84
C LEU A 307 2.78 11.38 1.07
N THR A 308 1.98 12.28 1.63
CA THR A 308 2.41 13.62 1.91
C THR A 308 3.70 13.47 2.71
N THR A 309 4.78 14.06 2.21
CA THR A 309 5.98 14.31 3.02
C THR A 309 5.60 15.02 4.33
N GLU A 310 4.42 15.66 4.35
CA GLU A 310 3.80 16.27 5.51
C GLU A 310 3.08 15.30 6.48
N GLN A 311 2.80 14.04 6.11
CA GLN A 311 2.12 13.13 7.04
C GLN A 311 3.09 12.69 8.12
N LYS A 312 2.75 13.02 9.37
CA LYS A 312 3.46 12.50 10.53
C LYS A 312 3.45 10.97 10.47
N HIS A 313 4.64 10.39 10.62
CA HIS A 313 4.83 8.95 10.74
C HIS A 313 3.86 8.35 11.77
N TYR A 314 3.29 7.18 11.44
CA TYR A 314 2.54 6.39 12.41
C TYR A 314 3.53 5.76 13.37
N LEU A 315 3.24 5.86 14.66
CA LEU A 315 4.11 5.33 15.72
C LEU A 315 3.71 3.91 16.14
N SER A 316 2.44 3.56 15.96
CA SER A 316 1.88 2.27 16.37
C SER A 316 0.67 1.89 15.53
N PHE A 317 0.25 0.63 15.66
CA PHE A 317 -1.00 0.13 15.08
C PHE A 317 -2.22 0.99 15.46
N LEU A 318 -2.35 1.31 16.75
CA LEU A 318 -3.49 2.07 17.26
C LEU A 318 -3.44 3.52 16.79
N ASP A 319 -2.25 4.15 16.79
CA ASP A 319 -2.06 5.49 16.24
C ASP A 319 -2.44 5.55 14.76
N CYS A 320 -2.05 4.55 13.96
CA CYS A 320 -2.46 4.43 12.57
C CYS A 320 -3.98 4.30 12.42
N PHE A 321 -4.61 3.43 13.21
CA PHE A 321 -6.06 3.26 13.21
C PHE A 321 -6.80 4.56 13.56
N TYR A 322 -6.44 5.22 14.66
CA TYR A 322 -7.11 6.44 15.11
C TYR A 322 -6.98 7.57 14.09
N ARG A 323 -5.79 7.77 13.52
CA ARG A 323 -5.58 8.80 12.49
C ARG A 323 -6.37 8.52 11.22
N ILE A 324 -6.43 7.27 10.75
CA ILE A 324 -7.25 6.92 9.58
C ILE A 324 -8.73 7.27 9.84
N VAL A 325 -9.25 6.91 11.03
CA VAL A 325 -10.65 7.15 11.39
C VAL A 325 -10.95 8.65 11.54
N GLU A 326 -10.04 9.39 12.19
CA GLU A 326 -10.18 10.83 12.40
C GLU A 326 -10.09 11.58 11.07
N GLU A 327 -8.99 11.39 10.34
CA GLU A 327 -8.64 12.14 9.14
C GLU A 327 -9.48 11.75 7.92
N GLU A 328 -9.74 10.47 7.69
CA GLU A 328 -10.42 9.99 6.48
C GLU A 328 -11.77 9.31 6.74
N GLY A 329 -11.97 8.74 7.93
CA GLY A 329 -13.22 8.09 8.33
C GLY A 329 -13.24 6.57 8.21
N TRP A 330 -14.26 5.96 8.81
CA TRP A 330 -14.42 4.51 8.90
C TRP A 330 -14.48 3.79 7.55
N GLY A 331 -15.06 4.42 6.53
CA GLY A 331 -15.16 3.82 5.19
C GLY A 331 -13.81 3.47 4.57
N VAL A 332 -12.74 4.14 4.98
CA VAL A 332 -11.39 3.91 4.46
C VAL A 332 -10.82 2.56 4.89
N LEU A 333 -11.13 2.14 6.12
CA LEU A 333 -10.69 0.85 6.66
C LEU A 333 -11.29 -0.34 5.89
N TYR A 334 -12.41 -0.14 5.21
CA TYR A 334 -13.09 -1.15 4.41
C TYR A 334 -12.84 -0.98 2.91
N ARG A 335 -11.83 -0.22 2.51
CA ARG A 335 -11.48 -0.08 1.09
C ARG A 335 -11.09 -1.42 0.49
N VAL A 336 -11.85 -1.81 -0.53
CA VAL A 336 -11.66 -3.08 -1.25
C VAL A 336 -11.78 -4.27 -0.28
N TRP A 337 -12.77 -4.21 0.63
CA TRP A 337 -13.12 -5.33 1.51
C TRP A 337 -13.49 -6.60 0.73
N PHE A 338 -14.08 -6.46 -0.47
CA PHE A 338 -14.51 -7.59 -1.28
C PHE A 338 -13.36 -8.51 -1.72
N LEU A 339 -12.11 -8.03 -1.78
CA LEU A 339 -10.96 -8.91 -2.05
C LEU A 339 -10.50 -9.68 -0.82
N THR A 340 -10.58 -9.07 0.36
CA THR A 340 -10.38 -9.79 1.62
C THR A 340 -11.46 -10.87 1.77
N PHE A 341 -12.71 -10.55 1.38
CA PHE A 341 -13.81 -11.51 1.30
C PHE A 341 -13.52 -12.65 0.31
N LEU A 342 -13.10 -12.34 -0.91
CA LEU A 342 -12.69 -13.38 -1.87
C LEU A 342 -11.51 -14.21 -1.37
N GLY A 343 -10.54 -13.59 -0.69
CA GLY A 343 -9.43 -14.28 -0.04
C GLY A 343 -9.89 -15.25 1.04
N CYS A 344 -10.87 -14.85 1.85
CA CYS A 344 -11.52 -15.75 2.80
C CYS A 344 -12.26 -16.89 2.07
N LEU A 345 -12.83 -16.63 0.88
CA LEU A 345 -13.54 -17.65 0.08
C LEU A 345 -12.63 -18.68 -0.61
N VAL A 346 -11.36 -18.37 -0.90
CA VAL A 346 -10.45 -19.26 -1.65
C VAL A 346 -10.32 -20.67 -1.04
N PRO A 347 -10.11 -20.84 0.28
CA PRO A 347 -10.06 -22.17 0.89
C PRO A 347 -11.35 -22.99 0.78
N TYR A 348 -12.49 -22.37 0.45
CA TYR A 348 -13.75 -23.08 0.23
C TYR A 348 -13.95 -23.53 -1.21
N ILE A 349 -13.37 -22.78 -2.16
CA ILE A 349 -13.44 -23.09 -3.60
C ILE A 349 -12.47 -24.21 -3.95
N ARG A 350 -11.36 -24.31 -3.24
CA ARG A 350 -10.34 -25.35 -3.41
C ARG A 350 -10.67 -26.56 -2.55
#